data_AF-A0A5K1HLA4-F1
#
_entry.id   AF-A0A5K1HLA4-F1
#
_cell.length_a   1.000
_cell.length_b   1.000
_cell.length_c   1.000
_cell.angle_alpha   90.00
_cell.angle_beta   90.00
_cell.angle_gamma   90.00
#
_symmetry.space_group_name_H-M   'P 1'
#
loop_
_entity.id
_entity.type
_entity.pdbx_description
1 polymer ?
#
loop_
_entity_poly.entity_id
_entity_poly.type
_entity_poly.pdbx_seq_one_letter_code
_entity_poly.pdbx_strand_id
1 'polypeptide(L)' 'EMFEEGYTQITNIDISNVCVKAMKEKYKEKPETFKYLLMDARAMDFPEASFDAVIDKATIDSVLVVYILS' A
#
# COMPACT_ATOMS: atom_id res chain seq x y z
N GLU A 1 3.93 -13.10 -3.62
CA GLU A 1 4.38 -13.77 -2.39
C GLU A 1 3.21 -13.86 -1.43
N MET A 2 2.86 -12.83 -0.65
CA MET A 2 1.72 -12.92 0.29
C MET A 2 0.40 -13.43 -0.32
N PHE A 3 -0.02 -12.89 -1.47
CA PHE A 3 -1.27 -13.37 -2.08
C PHE A 3 -1.22 -14.85 -2.48
N GLU A 4 -0.08 -15.31 -2.98
CA GLU A 4 0.12 -16.72 -3.36
C GLU A 4 0.27 -17.63 -2.13
N GLU A 5 0.69 -17.05 -1.00
CA GLU A 5 0.83 -17.73 0.29
C GLU A 5 -0.49 -17.79 1.09
N GLY A 6 -1.60 -17.33 0.51
CA GLY A 6 -2.94 -17.46 1.08
C GLY A 6 -3.52 -16.19 1.72
N TYR A 7 -2.79 -15.07 1.71
CA TYR A 7 -3.33 -13.79 2.15
C TYR A 7 -4.20 -13.17 1.05
N THR A 8 -5.51 -13.36 1.13
CA THR A 8 -6.44 -13.00 0.04
C THR A 8 -7.02 -11.60 0.14
N GLN A 9 -6.94 -10.96 1.31
CA GLN A 9 -7.44 -9.60 1.60
C GLN A 9 -6.25 -8.65 1.77
N ILE A 10 -5.75 -8.09 0.66
CA ILE A 10 -4.56 -7.24 0.67
C ILE A 10 -4.92 -5.86 0.13
N THR A 11 -4.64 -4.83 0.93
CA THR A 11 -4.74 -3.43 0.50
C THR A 11 -3.35 -2.81 0.50
N ASN A 12 -2.87 -2.45 -0.68
CA ASN A 12 -1.63 -1.72 -0.86
C ASN A 12 -1.94 -0.23 -1.00
N ILE A 13 -1.13 0.62 -0.37
CA ILE A 13 -1.21 2.07 -0.49
C ILE A 13 0.14 2.66 -0.93
N ASP A 14 0.10 3.75 -1.69
CA ASP A 14 1.30 4.50 -2.07
C ASP A 14 0.89 5.96 -2.35
N ILE A 15 1.77 6.93 -2.04
CA ILE A 15 1.55 8.35 -2.31
C ILE A 15 1.77 8.72 -3.79
N SER A 16 2.46 7.87 -4.54
CA SER A 16 2.77 8.05 -5.96
C SER A 16 1.66 7.53 -6.87
N ASN A 17 0.94 8.44 -7.51
CA ASN A 17 -0.08 8.11 -8.52
C ASN A 17 0.49 7.27 -9.69
N VAL A 18 1.75 7.52 -10.07
CA VAL A 18 2.43 6.76 -11.13
C VAL A 18 2.60 5.30 -10.71
N CYS A 19 3.09 5.06 -9.49
CA CYS A 19 3.28 3.71 -8.95
C CYS A 19 1.93 2.98 -8.82
N VAL A 20 0.91 3.64 -8.24
CA VAL A 20 -0.43 3.04 -8.09
C VAL A 20 -1.01 2.62 -9.43
N LYS A 21 -0.93 3.47 -10.47
CA LYS A 21 -1.42 3.13 -11.81
C LYS A 21 -0.67 1.95 -12.41
N ALA A 22 0.66 1.95 -12.33
CA ALA A 22 1.48 0.87 -12.86
C ALA A 22 1.15 -0.47 -12.17
N MET A 23 0.95 -0.45 -10.86
CA MET A 23 0.63 -1.66 -10.09
C MET A 23 -0.79 -2.17 -10.34
N LYS A 24 -1.78 -1.27 -10.48
CA LYS A 24 -3.13 -1.64 -10.92
C LYS A 24 -3.12 -2.33 -12.28
N GLU A 25 -2.36 -1.82 -13.24
CA GLU A 25 -2.25 -2.45 -14.57
C GLU A 25 -1.54 -3.80 -14.49
N LYS A 26 -0.42 -3.87 -13.76
CA LYS A 26 0.37 -5.09 -13.58
C LYS A 26 -0.43 -6.23 -12.94
N TYR A 27 -1.34 -5.91 -12.02
CA TYR A 27 -2.14 -6.88 -11.27
C TYR A 27 -3.63 -6.83 -11.60
N LYS A 28 -4.01 -6.36 -12.80
CA LYS A 28 -5.42 -6.20 -13.20
C LYS A 28 -6.25 -7.48 -13.20
N GLU A 29 -5.59 -8.65 -13.30
CA GLU A 29 -6.25 -9.96 -13.27
C GLU A 29 -6.45 -10.51 -11.85
N LYS A 30 -5.93 -9.82 -10.83
CA LYS A 30 -6.15 -10.18 -9.43
C LYS A 30 -7.58 -9.81 -9.01
N PRO A 31 -8.16 -10.55 -8.04
CA PRO A 31 -9.51 -10.24 -7.55
C PRO A 31 -9.56 -8.87 -6.87
N GLU A 32 -10.77 -8.34 -6.73
CA GLU A 32 -11.03 -7.03 -6.09
C GLU A 32 -10.52 -6.93 -4.65
N THR A 33 -10.25 -8.07 -4.00
CA THR A 33 -9.67 -8.16 -2.66
C THR A 33 -8.18 -7.83 -2.63
N PHE A 34 -7.52 -7.71 -3.78
CA PHE A 34 -6.12 -7.31 -3.94
C PHE A 34 -6.04 -5.88 -4.52
N LYS A 35 -5.99 -4.88 -3.64
CA LYS A 35 -6.19 -3.46 -4.00
C LYS A 35 -4.88 -2.69 -4.03
N TYR A 36 -4.83 -1.66 -4.87
CA TYR A 36 -3.85 -0.57 -4.82
C TYR A 36 -4.59 0.75 -4.73
N LEU A 37 -4.30 1.57 -3.71
CA LEU A 37 -4.95 2.86 -3.46
C LEU A 37 -3.90 3.98 -3.43
N LEU A 38 -4.27 5.14 -3.97
CA LEU A 38 -3.47 6.36 -3.85
C LEU A 38 -3.78 6.98 -2.48
N MET A 39 -2.83 6.94 -1.56
CA MET A 39 -3.02 7.40 -0.18
C MET A 39 -1.68 7.72 0.47
N ASP A 40 -1.65 8.76 1.30
CA ASP A 40 -0.51 9.10 2.14
C ASP A 40 -0.57 8.28 3.43
N ALA A 41 0.47 7.50 3.73
CA ALA A 41 0.53 6.66 4.93
C ALA A 41 0.49 7.46 6.24
N ARG A 42 0.77 8.78 6.21
CA ARG A 42 0.65 9.68 7.37
C ARG A 42 -0.80 10.13 7.63
N ALA A 43 -1.69 9.95 6.65
CA ALA A 43 -3.08 10.38 6.69
C ALA A 43 -3.97 9.31 6.04
N MET A 44 -4.04 8.14 6.68
CA MET A 44 -4.83 7.01 6.19
C MET A 44 -6.31 7.18 6.53
N ASP A 45 -7.18 6.92 5.53
CA ASP A 45 -8.64 6.99 5.66
C ASP A 45 -9.23 5.58 5.83
N PHE A 46 -8.79 4.89 6.89
CA PHE A 46 -9.31 3.58 7.27
C PHE A 46 -9.86 3.64 8.70
N PRO A 47 -10.97 2.93 8.99
CA PRO A 47 -11.44 2.78 10.37
C PRO A 47 -10.36 2.18 11.28
N GLU A 48 -10.42 2.50 12.57
CA GLU A 48 -9.53 1.85 13.55
C GLU A 48 -9.71 0.33 13.54
N ALA A 49 -8.60 -0.39 13.80
CA ALA A 49 -8.57 -1.86 13.82
C ALA A 49 -9.07 -2.54 12.52
N SER A 50 -8.95 -1.88 11.36
CA SER A 50 -9.35 -2.44 10.05
C SER A 50 -8.41 -3.52 9.50
N PHE A 51 -7.21 -3.66 10.05
CA PHE A 51 -6.19 -4.58 9.56
C PHE A 51 -5.57 -5.38 10.70
N ASP A 52 -5.46 -6.69 10.52
CA ASP A 52 -4.80 -7.59 11.47
C ASP A 52 -3.27 -7.44 11.43
N ALA A 53 -2.73 -7.04 10.27
CA ALA A 53 -1.30 -6.85 10.07
C ALA A 53 -1.04 -5.68 9.11
N VAL A 54 0.02 -4.91 9.39
CA VAL A 54 0.52 -3.83 8.55
C VAL A 54 1.98 -4.12 8.24
N ILE A 55 2.33 -4.07 6.95
CA ILE A 55 3.70 -4.32 6.48
C ILE A 55 4.20 -3.06 5.79
N ASP A 56 5.32 -2.54 6.29
CA ASP A 56 6.09 -1.55 5.58
C ASP A 56 7.20 -2.20 4.77
N LYS A 57 7.40 -1.74 3.54
CA LYS A 57 8.54 -2.11 2.69
C LYS A 57 9.27 -0.86 2.25
N ALA A 58 10.10 -0.32 3.15
CA ALA A 58 10.94 0.87 2.94
C ALA A 58 10.16 2.20 2.72
N THR A 59 8.88 2.26 3.08
CA THR A 59 8.10 3.52 3.02
C THR A 59 8.52 4.45 4.15
N ILE A 60 8.78 3.91 5.35
CA ILE A 60 9.21 4.72 6.50
C ILE A 60 10.56 5.40 6.21
N ASP A 61 11.49 4.69 5.56
CA ASP A 61 12.77 5.27 5.14
C ASP A 61 12.57 6.49 4.22
N SER A 62 11.66 6.36 3.25
CA SER A 62 11.33 7.44 2.31
C SER A 62 10.71 8.65 3.02
N VAL A 63 9.85 8.40 4.00
CA VAL A 63 9.23 9.45 4.83
C VAL A 63 10.29 10.14 5.71
N LEU A 64 11.18 9.38 6.34
CA LEU A 64 12.24 9.91 7.20
C LEU A 64 13.23 10.79 6.43
N VAL A 65 13.58 10.42 5.20
CA VAL A 65 14.42 11.26 4.32
C VAL A 65 13.74 12.61 4.03
N VAL A 66 12.42 12.61 3.78
CA VAL A 66 11.67 13.86 3.58
C VAL A 66 11.70 14.73 4.84
N TYR A 67 11.56 14.15 6.03
CA TYR A 67 11.62 14.90 7.30
C TYR A 67 13.01 15.44 7.65
N ILE A 68 14.09 14.72 7.29
CA ILE A 68 15.47 15.18 7.57
C ILE A 68 15.87 16.32 6.63
N LEU A 69 15.28 16.37 5.43
CA LEU A 69 15.57 17.38 4.41
C LEU A 69 14.64 18.61 4.48
N SER A 70 13.64 18.61 5.37
CA SER A 70 12.69 19.70 5.61
C SER A 70 13.06 20.50 6.86
#